data_AF-A0A6F8V0T5-F1
#
_entry.id   AF-A0A6F8V0T5-F1
#
_cell.length_a   1.000
_cell.length_b   1.000
_cell.length_c   1.000
_cell.angle_alpha   90.00
_cell.angle_beta   90.00
_cell.angle_gamma   90.00
#
_symmetry.space_group_name_H-M   'P 1'
#
loop_
_entity.id
_entity.type
_entity.pdbx_description
1 polymer ?
#
loop_
_entity_poly.entity_id
_entity_poly.type
_entity_poly.pdbx_seq_one_letter_code
_entity_poly.pdbx_strand_id
1 'polypeptide(L)'
;MERAMLSFTSADLQRRTGEVQASAGQEPVVLTDYGKPRNVMVSVEEYVRLKKAAGETVPPALIPKRPVVVRAMPDALGYDTHDLDAAARRMAEDALSGSTAVAVDAELARVRSLFAGARR
;
A
#
# COMPACT_ATOMS: atom_id res chain seq x y z
N MET A 1 -7.99 -7.59 33.75
CA MET A 1 -9.11 -6.66 33.96
C MET A 1 -9.78 -6.45 32.62
N GLU A 2 -11.00 -6.92 32.47
CA GLU A 2 -11.81 -6.70 31.27
C GLU A 2 -12.10 -5.20 31.18
N ARG A 3 -11.58 -4.53 30.14
CA ARG A 3 -11.90 -3.12 29.91
C ARG A 3 -13.33 -3.08 29.38
N ALA A 4 -14.21 -2.37 30.08
CA ALA A 4 -15.57 -2.16 29.62
C ALA A 4 -15.52 -1.42 28.27
N MET A 5 -16.04 -2.04 27.20
CA MET A 5 -16.19 -1.39 25.91
C MET A 5 -17.13 -0.20 26.03
N LEU A 6 -16.73 0.95 25.50
CA LEU A 6 -17.60 2.12 25.43
C LEU A 6 -18.83 1.82 24.57
N SER A 7 -20.00 2.25 25.05
CA SER A 7 -21.28 2.08 24.36
C SER A 7 -21.93 3.41 24.08
N PHE A 8 -22.38 3.61 22.85
CA PHE A 8 -23.14 4.77 22.40
C PHE A 8 -24.50 4.34 21.87
N THR A 9 -25.51 5.19 21.98
CA THR A 9 -26.79 4.98 21.31
C THR A 9 -26.72 5.46 19.86
N SER A 10 -27.63 5.00 18.99
CA SER A 10 -27.75 5.56 17.64
C SER A 10 -28.09 7.06 17.64
N ALA A 11 -28.79 7.55 18.66
CA ALA A 11 -29.03 8.98 18.84
C ALA A 11 -27.72 9.74 19.16
N ASP A 12 -26.81 9.13 19.92
CA ASP A 12 -25.49 9.70 20.20
C ASP A 12 -24.63 9.73 18.96
N LEU A 13 -24.64 8.66 18.16
CA LEU A 13 -23.91 8.63 16.89
C LEU A 13 -24.36 9.76 15.96
N GLN A 14 -25.67 10.02 15.88
CA GLN A 14 -26.23 11.10 15.04
C GLN A 14 -25.85 12.50 15.55
N ARG A 15 -25.87 12.72 16.87
CA ARG A 15 -25.62 14.05 17.47
C ARG A 15 -24.13 14.34 17.70
N ARG A 16 -23.32 13.30 17.90
CA ARG A 16 -21.93 13.38 18.38
C ARG A 16 -20.99 12.51 17.54
N THR A 17 -21.21 12.46 16.23
CA THR A 17 -20.48 11.58 15.31
C THR A 17 -18.96 11.66 15.49
N GLY A 18 -18.41 12.88 15.62
CA GLY A 18 -16.96 13.08 15.78
C GLY A 18 -16.39 12.47 17.06
N GLU A 19 -17.11 12.56 18.18
CA GLU A 19 -16.68 11.98 19.47
C GLU A 19 -16.72 10.45 19.42
N VAL A 20 -17.78 9.89 18.82
CA VAL A 20 -17.94 8.45 18.66
C VAL A 20 -16.87 7.89 17.71
N GLN A 21 -16.54 8.61 16.63
CA GLN A 21 -15.46 8.26 15.71
C GLN A 21 -14.08 8.36 16.36
N ALA A 22 -13.80 9.41 17.12
CA ALA A 22 -12.55 9.56 17.85
C ALA A 22 -12.35 8.40 18.84
N SER A 23 -13.41 8.01 19.55
CA SER A 23 -13.40 6.87 20.47
C SER A 23 -13.14 5.56 19.74
N ALA A 24 -13.86 5.30 18.62
CA ALA A 24 -13.68 4.12 17.78
C ALA A 24 -12.27 4.01 17.15
N GLY A 25 -11.60 5.15 16.96
CA GLY A 25 -10.23 5.22 16.50
C GLY A 25 -9.21 4.71 17.52
N GLN A 26 -9.52 4.80 18.82
CA GLN A 26 -8.66 4.34 19.91
C GLN A 26 -9.00 2.92 20.34
N GLU A 27 -10.29 2.59 20.42
CA GLU A 27 -10.78 1.29 20.87
C GLU A 27 -12.14 0.93 20.26
N PRO A 28 -12.50 -0.37 20.14
CA PRO A 28 -13.81 -0.78 19.67
C PRO A 28 -14.96 -0.23 20.52
N VAL A 29 -15.96 0.37 19.87
CA VAL A 29 -17.16 0.91 20.53
C VAL A 29 -18.43 0.19 20.08
N VAL A 30 -19.35 -0.03 21.01
CA VAL A 30 -20.64 -0.67 20.75
C VAL A 30 -21.68 0.40 20.44
N LEU A 31 -22.40 0.21 19.35
CA LEU A 31 -23.58 1.01 19.00
C LEU A 31 -24.84 0.25 19.40
N THR A 32 -25.71 0.93 20.14
CA THR A 32 -26.94 0.36 20.69
C THR A 32 -28.19 1.03 20.10
N ASP A 33 -29.21 0.21 19.84
CA ASP A 33 -30.56 0.66 19.48
C ASP A 33 -31.53 0.22 20.56
N TYR A 34 -32.25 1.17 21.15
CA TYR A 34 -33.21 0.91 22.24
C TYR A 34 -32.59 0.04 23.35
N GLY A 35 -31.32 0.31 23.70
CA GLY A 35 -30.56 -0.40 24.73
C GLY A 35 -30.00 -1.76 24.32
N LYS A 36 -30.19 -2.19 23.06
CA LYS A 36 -29.65 -3.47 22.57
C LYS A 36 -28.41 -3.23 21.69
N PRO A 37 -27.29 -3.94 21.91
CA PRO A 37 -26.14 -3.92 21.00
C PRO A 37 -26.54 -4.34 19.59
N ARG A 38 -26.15 -3.55 18.58
CA ARG A 38 -26.43 -3.85 17.16
C ARG A 38 -25.19 -3.91 16.32
N ASN A 39 -24.32 -2.91 16.47
CA ASN A 39 -23.12 -2.78 15.66
C ASN A 39 -21.92 -2.49 16.55
N VAL A 40 -20.74 -2.75 16.02
CA VAL A 40 -19.47 -2.32 16.61
C VAL A 40 -18.78 -1.43 15.60
N MET A 41 -18.27 -0.30 16.04
CA MET A 41 -17.43 0.58 15.23
C MET A 41 -15.98 0.43 15.68
N VAL A 42 -15.08 0.24 14.71
CA VAL A 42 -13.64 0.08 14.91
C VAL A 42 -12.89 0.90 13.87
N SER A 43 -11.62 1.20 14.15
CA SER A 43 -10.72 1.75 13.14
C SER A 43 -10.49 0.77 11.99
N VAL A 44 -10.10 1.30 10.82
CA VAL A 44 -9.77 0.49 9.65
C VAL A 44 -8.58 -0.42 9.94
N GLU A 45 -7.58 0.09 10.66
CA GLU A 45 -6.39 -0.64 11.08
C GLU A 45 -6.77 -1.85 11.92
N GLU A 46 -7.69 -1.68 12.87
CA GLU A 46 -8.17 -2.74 13.74
C GLU A 46 -8.99 -3.78 12.97
N TYR A 47 -9.90 -3.33 12.09
CA TYR A 47 -10.65 -4.22 11.20
C TYR A 47 -9.72 -5.08 10.34
N VAL A 48 -8.69 -4.48 9.74
CA VAL A 48 -7.68 -5.17 8.93
C VAL A 48 -6.89 -6.16 9.78
N ARG A 49 -6.51 -5.79 11.01
CA ARG A 49 -5.82 -6.67 11.96
C ARG A 49 -6.66 -7.90 12.29
N LEU A 50 -7.95 -7.72 12.57
CA LEU A 50 -8.88 -8.81 12.88
C LEU A 50 -9.08 -9.75 11.68
N LYS A 51 -9.29 -9.20 10.48
CA LYS A 51 -9.40 -10.00 9.24
C LYS A 51 -8.16 -10.85 9.00
N LYS A 52 -6.96 -10.27 9.16
CA LYS A 52 -5.70 -10.99 9.03
C LYS A 52 -5.54 -12.10 10.07
N ALA A 53 -5.90 -11.82 11.33
CA ALA A 53 -5.85 -12.81 12.40
C ALA A 53 -6.81 -13.99 12.16
N ALA A 54 -7.96 -13.73 11.53
CA ALA A 54 -8.93 -14.75 11.13
C ALA A 54 -8.54 -15.51 9.83
N GLY A 55 -7.44 -15.13 9.16
CA GLY A 55 -7.05 -15.71 7.87
C GLY A 55 -7.98 -15.30 6.72
N GLU A 56 -8.77 -14.25 6.88
CA GLU A 56 -9.71 -13.76 5.88
C GLU A 56 -9.06 -12.76 4.92
N THR A 57 -9.59 -12.68 3.70
CA THR A 57 -9.13 -11.71 2.70
C THR A 57 -9.49 -10.29 3.13
N VAL A 58 -8.51 -9.40 3.10
CA VAL A 58 -8.70 -7.96 3.35
C VAL A 58 -9.05 -7.26 2.04
N PRO A 59 -10.12 -6.45 1.98
CA PRO A 59 -10.44 -5.64 0.80
C PRO A 59 -9.26 -4.72 0.41
N PRO A 60 -8.84 -4.68 -0.87
CA PRO A 60 -7.68 -3.88 -1.30
C PRO A 60 -7.76 -2.39 -0.97
N ALA A 61 -8.96 -1.81 -0.98
CA ALA A 61 -9.19 -0.41 -0.63
C ALA A 61 -8.82 -0.06 0.83
N LEU A 62 -8.76 -1.07 1.72
CA LEU A 62 -8.45 -0.91 3.14
C LEU A 62 -7.00 -1.27 3.47
N ILE A 63 -6.22 -1.72 2.47
CA ILE A 63 -4.81 -2.05 2.67
C ILE A 63 -4.03 -0.72 2.72
N PRO A 64 -3.33 -0.40 3.82
CA PRO A 64 -2.58 0.83 3.91
C PRO A 64 -1.48 0.86 2.84
N LYS A 65 -1.48 1.92 2.01
CA LYS A 65 -0.42 2.17 1.03
C LYS A 65 0.84 2.58 1.80
N ARG A 66 1.81 1.68 1.88
CA ARG A 66 3.11 2.02 2.48
C ARG A 66 3.95 2.76 1.44
N PRO A 67 4.60 3.88 1.80
CA PRO A 67 5.57 4.50 0.92
C PRO A 67 6.68 3.49 0.65
N VAL A 68 6.92 3.21 -0.62
CA VAL A 68 8.03 2.36 -1.05
C VAL A 68 9.23 3.26 -1.21
N VAL A 69 10.25 3.09 -0.36
CA VAL A 69 11.54 3.72 -0.58
C VAL A 69 12.21 2.98 -1.73
N VAL A 70 12.14 3.57 -2.93
CA VAL A 70 12.91 3.10 -4.07
C VAL A 70 14.33 3.59 -3.89
N ARG A 71 15.26 2.68 -3.59
CA ARG A 71 16.69 3.03 -3.60
C ARG A 71 17.11 3.27 -5.04
N ALA A 72 17.88 4.33 -5.28
CA ALA A 72 18.54 4.53 -6.56
C ALA A 72 19.38 3.29 -6.86
N MET A 73 18.95 2.53 -7.86
CA MET A 73 19.70 1.38 -8.34
C MET A 73 20.76 1.88 -9.31
N PRO A 74 21.94 1.25 -9.38
CA PRO A 74 22.91 1.53 -10.42
C PRO A 74 22.24 1.33 -11.79
N ASP A 75 22.14 2.41 -12.56
CA ASP A 75 21.73 2.34 -13.96
C ASP A 75 22.95 1.92 -14.79
N ALA A 76 22.96 0.67 -15.23
CA ALA A 76 24.08 0.10 -15.98
C ALA A 76 24.26 0.78 -17.35
N LEU A 77 23.18 1.36 -17.91
CA LEU A 77 23.20 2.03 -19.21
C LEU A 77 23.40 3.54 -19.06
N GLY A 78 22.88 4.13 -17.97
CA GLY A 78 23.23 5.48 -17.52
C GLY A 78 22.93 6.56 -18.56
N TYR A 79 21.95 6.34 -19.43
CA TYR A 79 21.54 7.34 -20.41
C TYR A 79 20.84 8.50 -19.69
N ASP A 80 21.17 9.74 -20.06
CA ASP A 80 20.48 10.90 -19.51
C ASP A 80 19.09 11.02 -20.14
N THR A 81 18.05 10.75 -19.36
CA THR A 81 16.66 10.81 -19.82
C THR A 81 16.05 12.22 -19.80
N HIS A 82 16.79 13.24 -19.37
CA HIS A 82 16.30 14.63 -19.43
C HIS A 82 16.34 15.20 -20.86
N ASP A 83 17.22 14.68 -21.72
CA ASP A 83 17.30 15.01 -23.14
C ASP A 83 17.16 13.73 -23.98
N LEU A 84 15.93 13.49 -24.46
CA LEU A 84 15.59 12.27 -25.17
C LEU A 84 16.26 12.16 -26.55
N ASP A 85 16.52 13.29 -27.21
CA ASP A 85 17.16 13.28 -28.54
C ASP A 85 18.65 12.95 -28.42
N ALA A 86 19.33 13.53 -27.42
CA ALA A 86 20.72 13.19 -27.12
C ALA A 86 20.85 11.72 -26.67
N ALA A 87 19.93 11.25 -25.83
CA ALA A 87 19.89 9.85 -25.39
C ALA A 87 19.71 8.90 -26.57
N ALA A 88 18.76 9.17 -27.47
CA ALA A 88 18.48 8.30 -28.61
C ALA A 88 19.66 8.21 -29.58
N ARG A 89 20.36 9.32 -29.85
CA ARG A 89 21.58 9.32 -30.68
C ARG A 89 22.67 8.49 -30.04
N ARG A 90 22.92 8.69 -28.75
CA ARG A 90 23.93 7.94 -28.00
C ARG A 90 23.61 6.43 -27.96
N MET A 91 22.35 6.06 -27.75
CA MET A 91 21.90 4.67 -27.85
C MET A 91 22.19 4.05 -29.22
N ALA A 92 21.95 4.78 -30.31
CA ALA A 92 22.21 4.30 -31.67
C ALA A 92 23.71 4.11 -31.92
N GLU A 93 24.56 5.03 -31.46
CA GLU A 93 26.02 4.93 -31.55
C GLU A 93 26.57 3.76 -30.74
N ASP A 94 26.09 3.58 -29.51
CA ASP A 94 26.48 2.47 -28.63
C ASP A 94 26.03 1.12 -29.20
N ALA A 95 24.85 1.05 -29.82
CA ALA A 95 24.36 -0.15 -30.50
C ALA A 95 25.17 -0.51 -31.74
N LEU A 96 25.56 0.49 -32.55
CA LEU A 96 26.38 0.28 -33.75
C LEU A 96 27.83 -0.10 -33.40
N SER A 97 28.37 0.45 -32.31
CA SER A 97 29.74 0.18 -31.86
C SER A 97 29.87 -1.09 -31.01
N GLY A 98 28.78 -1.56 -30.40
CA GLY A 98 28.76 -2.72 -29.49
C GLY A 98 29.43 -2.46 -28.14
N SER A 99 29.79 -1.21 -27.83
CA SER A 99 30.54 -0.80 -26.63
C SER A 99 29.80 -1.14 -25.33
N THR A 100 28.47 -1.18 -25.34
CA THR A 100 27.61 -1.36 -24.17
C THR A 100 27.02 -2.75 -24.04
N ALA A 101 27.44 -3.74 -24.85
CA ALA A 101 26.84 -5.08 -24.88
C ALA A 101 26.76 -5.75 -23.48
N VAL A 102 27.82 -5.65 -22.69
CA VAL A 102 27.87 -6.20 -21.31
C VAL A 102 26.85 -5.52 -20.39
N ALA A 103 26.68 -4.20 -20.51
CA ALA A 103 25.72 -3.45 -19.70
C ALA A 103 24.28 -3.78 -20.12
N VAL A 104 24.02 -3.98 -21.41
CA VAL A 104 22.73 -4.41 -21.95
C VAL A 104 22.37 -5.82 -21.44
N ASP A 105 23.31 -6.76 -21.47
CA ASP A 105 23.08 -8.12 -20.99
C ASP A 105 22.76 -8.16 -19.48
N ALA A 106 23.48 -7.35 -18.69
CA ALA A 106 23.21 -7.20 -17.26
C ALA A 106 21.80 -6.64 -16.99
N GLU A 107 21.38 -5.63 -17.75
CA GLU A 107 20.06 -5.03 -17.64
C GLU A 107 18.95 -6.00 -18.06
N LEU A 108 19.14 -6.74 -19.16
CA LEU A 108 18.19 -7.78 -19.60
C LEU A 108 18.02 -8.90 -18.57
N ALA A 109 19.12 -9.36 -17.96
CA ALA A 109 19.06 -10.37 -16.90
C ALA A 109 18.28 -9.86 -15.67
N ARG A 110 18.48 -8.59 -15.29
CA ARG A 110 17.76 -7.94 -14.19
C ARG A 110 16.27 -7.80 -14.46
N VAL A 111 15.89 -7.30 -15.63
CA VAL A 111 14.47 -7.15 -16.03
C VAL A 111 13.79 -8.52 -16.04
N ARG A 112 14.44 -9.54 -16.62
CA ARG A 112 13.90 -10.90 -16.63
C ARG A 112 13.65 -11.45 -15.22
N SER A 113 14.56 -11.22 -14.27
CA SER A 113 14.36 -11.69 -12.89
C SER A 113 13.22 -10.96 -12.18
N LEU A 114 13.04 -9.66 -12.43
CA LEU A 114 11.94 -8.87 -11.88
C LEU A 114 10.57 -9.36 -12.38
N PHE A 115 10.47 -9.71 -13.66
CA PHE A 115 9.21 -10.12 -14.28
C PHE A 115 8.97 -11.65 -14.28
N ALA A 116 9.94 -12.46 -13.85
CA ALA A 116 9.79 -13.91 -13.74
C ALA A 116 8.65 -14.33 -12.79
N GLY A 117 8.34 -13.50 -11.78
CA GLY A 117 7.25 -13.73 -10.83
C GLY A 117 5.88 -13.14 -11.23
N ALA A 118 5.81 -12.35 -12.30
CA ALA A 118 4.61 -11.59 -12.68
C ALA A 118 3.71 -12.28 -13.73
N ARG A 119 4.12 -13.44 -14.26
CA ARG A 119 3.25 -14.33 -15.05
C ARG A 119 2.50 -15.30 -14.13
N ARG A 120 1.53 -14.82 -13.37
CA ARG A 120 0.45 -15.65 -12.78
C ARG A 120 -0.83 -14.86 -12.76
#